data_AF-A0A174IHF0-F1
#
_entry.id   AF-A0A174IHF0-F1
#
_cell.length_a   1.000
_cell.length_b   1.000
_cell.length_c   1.000
_cell.angle_alpha   90.00
_cell.angle_beta   90.00
_cell.angle_gamma   90.00
#
_symmetry.space_group_name_H-M   'P 1'
#
loop_
_entity.id
_entity.type
_entity.pdbx_description
1 polymer ?
#
loop_
_entity_poly.entity_id
_entity_poly.type
_entity_poly.pdbx_seq_one_letter_code
_entity_poly.pdbx_strand_id
1 'polypeptide(L)'
;MKKLRLFIIVVILFIVKSTYAQNEITGFLGVKFGDTNYVAIDILKKKFPQLEYNFPYINIPQISFLGTTFDSLVITFKEGKLVEGTFSLSETTSALLNEYPFRTQEQTQATIKNKQEYIVNKYTQLFNDIGNTFVIKYGKPQFPSEGTAIWRDNKLNSIKINSSIESRNGSNIIYFDGKLAITYQVGMSTDEF
;
A
#
# COMPACT_ATOMS: atom_id res chain seq x y z
N MET A 1 15.69 -20.07 25.09
CA MET A 1 14.92 -19.48 23.97
C MET A 1 13.56 -19.02 24.50
N LYS A 2 13.44 -17.74 24.86
CA LYS A 2 12.16 -17.14 25.25
C LYS A 2 11.65 -16.32 24.08
N LYS A 3 10.55 -16.77 23.47
CA LYS A 3 9.80 -16.05 22.43
C LYS A 3 9.24 -14.77 23.06
N LEU A 4 9.90 -13.64 22.85
CA LEU A 4 9.29 -12.34 23.11
C LEU A 4 8.30 -12.08 21.98
N ARG A 5 7.06 -12.55 22.16
CA ARG A 5 5.94 -12.20 21.28
C ARG A 5 5.70 -10.70 21.44
N LEU A 6 5.96 -9.95 20.38
CA LEU A 6 5.65 -8.52 20.28
C LEU A 6 4.13 -8.37 20.44
N PHE A 7 3.69 -8.02 21.64
CA PHE A 7 2.31 -7.69 21.92
C PHE A 7 2.11 -6.24 21.45
N ILE A 8 1.75 -6.05 20.18
CA ILE A 8 1.27 -4.75 19.73
C ILE A 8 -0.10 -4.55 20.37
N ILE A 9 -0.13 -3.59 21.27
CA ILE A 9 -1.27 -3.12 22.04
C ILE A 9 -2.33 -2.59 21.05
N VAL A 10 -3.35 -3.41 20.76
CA VAL A 10 -4.62 -2.98 20.17
C VAL A 10 -5.40 -2.30 21.29
N VAL A 11 -5.16 -1.01 21.54
CA VAL A 11 -5.89 -0.25 22.56
C VAL A 11 -6.74 0.82 21.88
N ILE A 12 -8.05 0.53 21.93
CA ILE A 12 -9.20 1.43 21.89
C ILE A 12 -9.57 1.98 20.51
N LEU A 13 -10.43 1.24 19.80
CA LEU A 13 -11.44 1.80 18.88
C LEU A 13 -12.87 1.28 19.16
N PHE A 14 -13.10 0.79 20.38
CA PHE A 14 -14.44 0.56 20.92
C PHE A 14 -14.85 1.78 21.72
N ILE A 15 -15.66 2.65 21.11
CA ILE A 15 -16.83 3.35 21.69
C ILE A 15 -17.46 4.19 20.55
N VAL A 16 -18.79 4.18 20.54
CA VAL A 16 -19.76 4.78 19.60
C VAL A 16 -20.03 4.01 18.30
N LYS A 17 -21.22 3.38 18.27
CA LYS A 17 -22.00 3.15 17.04
C LYS A 17 -22.27 4.50 16.40
N SER A 18 -21.35 4.99 15.59
CA SER A 18 -21.63 6.06 14.66
C SER A 18 -21.87 5.40 13.31
N THR A 19 -23.14 5.37 12.92
CA THR A 19 -23.57 5.25 11.54
C THR A 19 -23.01 6.44 10.77
N TYR A 20 -21.71 6.45 10.50
CA TYR A 20 -21.14 7.32 9.50
C TYR A 20 -21.51 6.69 8.16
N ALA A 21 -22.27 7.43 7.34
CA ALA A 21 -22.48 7.06 5.95
C ALA A 21 -21.08 6.87 5.34
N GLN A 22 -20.76 5.64 4.96
CA GLN A 22 -19.51 5.36 4.28
C GLN A 22 -19.55 6.09 2.94
N ASN A 23 -18.69 7.11 2.80
CA ASN A 23 -18.64 7.91 1.59
C ASN A 23 -18.41 6.99 0.38
N GLU A 24 -19.10 7.27 -0.72
CA GLU A 24 -18.95 6.49 -1.94
C GLU A 24 -17.50 6.55 -2.43
N ILE A 25 -16.94 5.38 -2.73
CA ILE A 25 -15.61 5.25 -3.30
C ILE A 25 -15.79 5.33 -4.82
N THR A 26 -15.61 6.54 -5.34
CA THR A 26 -15.87 6.84 -6.74
C THR A 26 -14.65 6.70 -7.65
N GLY A 27 -13.43 6.70 -7.09
CA GLY A 27 -12.18 6.61 -7.84
C GLY A 27 -11.04 7.34 -7.13
N PHE A 28 -10.01 7.71 -7.89
CA PHE A 28 -8.77 8.31 -7.39
C PHE A 28 -8.25 9.36 -8.38
N LEU A 29 -7.45 10.32 -7.91
CA LEU A 29 -6.83 11.37 -8.74
C LEU A 29 -7.78 12.17 -9.66
N GLY A 30 -9.09 12.12 -9.40
CA GLY A 30 -10.11 12.78 -10.22
C GLY A 30 -10.71 11.90 -11.31
N VAL A 31 -10.12 10.75 -11.62
CA VAL A 31 -10.76 9.72 -12.45
C VAL A 31 -11.76 8.93 -11.63
N LYS A 32 -12.84 8.50 -12.26
CA LYS A 32 -13.92 7.74 -11.64
C LYS A 32 -14.01 6.34 -12.20
N PHE A 33 -14.39 5.40 -11.36
CA PHE A 33 -14.76 4.07 -11.80
C PHE A 33 -15.82 4.13 -12.89
N GLY A 34 -15.63 3.34 -13.95
CA GLY A 34 -16.49 3.36 -15.13
C GLY A 34 -16.12 4.41 -16.20
N ASP A 35 -15.22 5.36 -15.90
CA ASP A 35 -14.68 6.28 -16.93
C ASP A 35 -14.04 5.46 -18.05
N THR A 36 -14.26 5.89 -19.30
CA THR A 36 -13.58 5.27 -20.44
C THR A 36 -12.09 5.56 -20.40
N ASN A 37 -11.28 4.73 -21.06
CA ASN A 37 -9.85 4.98 -21.21
C ASN A 37 -9.54 6.39 -21.72
N TYR A 38 -10.26 6.90 -22.73
CA TYR A 38 -10.05 8.27 -23.25
C TYR A 38 -10.34 9.36 -22.21
N VAL A 39 -11.41 9.23 -21.42
CA VAL A 39 -11.77 10.19 -20.36
C VAL A 39 -10.72 10.16 -19.25
N ALA A 40 -10.32 8.97 -18.80
CA ALA A 40 -9.29 8.81 -17.79
C ALA A 40 -7.96 9.43 -18.24
N ILE A 41 -7.56 9.19 -19.49
CA ILE A 41 -6.33 9.77 -20.07
C ILE A 41 -6.40 11.30 -20.12
N ASP A 42 -7.51 11.89 -20.56
CA ASP A 42 -7.65 13.35 -20.61
C ASP A 42 -7.54 14.00 -19.23
N ILE A 43 -8.17 13.40 -18.22
CA ILE A 43 -8.08 13.86 -16.82
C ILE A 43 -6.64 13.73 -16.30
N LEU A 44 -5.99 12.59 -16.54
CA LEU A 44 -4.64 12.35 -16.03
C LEU A 44 -3.59 13.19 -16.76
N LYS A 45 -3.71 13.42 -18.09
CA LYS A 45 -2.80 14.28 -18.86
C LYS A 45 -2.78 15.74 -18.39
N LYS A 46 -3.91 16.24 -17.88
CA LYS A 46 -3.96 17.58 -17.26
C LYS A 46 -3.05 17.68 -16.03
N LYS A 47 -2.84 16.57 -15.32
CA LYS A 47 -1.97 16.51 -14.12
C LYS A 47 -0.56 16.00 -14.44
N PHE A 48 -0.46 15.14 -15.44
CA PHE A 48 0.76 14.47 -15.88
C PHE A 48 0.91 14.64 -17.40
N PRO A 49 1.37 15.81 -17.89
CA PRO A 49 1.42 16.09 -19.33
C PRO A 49 2.28 15.11 -20.12
N GLN A 50 3.28 14.51 -19.45
CA GLN A 50 4.22 13.53 -20.00
C GLN A 50 3.62 12.11 -20.12
N LEU A 51 2.34 11.93 -19.74
CA LEU A 51 1.72 10.61 -19.69
C LEU A 51 1.63 9.97 -21.08
N GLU A 52 2.41 8.93 -21.28
CA GLU A 52 2.28 8.01 -22.42
C GLU A 52 1.26 6.92 -22.12
N TYR A 53 0.45 6.55 -23.11
CA TYR A 53 -0.59 5.53 -22.97
C TYR A 53 -0.28 4.30 -23.82
N ASN A 54 -0.11 3.16 -23.17
CA ASN A 54 0.08 1.85 -23.81
C ASN A 54 -1.07 0.92 -23.41
N PHE A 55 -2.05 0.74 -24.31
CA PHE A 55 -3.18 -0.16 -24.08
C PHE A 55 -2.70 -1.59 -23.71
N PRO A 56 -3.28 -2.28 -22.70
CA PRO A 56 -4.54 -1.99 -22.00
C PRO A 56 -4.43 -1.26 -20.65
N TYR A 57 -3.26 -0.74 -20.25
CA TYR A 57 -3.07 -0.12 -18.94
C TYR A 57 -2.40 1.25 -19.01
N ILE A 58 -2.50 2.02 -17.93
CA ILE A 58 -1.69 3.25 -17.76
C ILE A 58 -0.69 2.97 -16.64
N ASN A 59 0.58 3.33 -16.85
CA ASN A 59 1.60 3.30 -15.82
C ASN A 59 2.17 4.70 -15.62
N ILE A 60 2.05 5.23 -14.41
CA ILE A 60 2.61 6.53 -14.02
C ILE A 60 3.72 6.27 -13.01
N PRO A 61 5.01 6.40 -13.39
CA PRO A 61 6.11 6.24 -12.44
C PRO A 61 6.21 7.44 -11.49
N GLN A 62 6.78 7.23 -10.31
CA GLN A 62 7.18 8.27 -9.34
C GLN A 62 6.05 9.27 -9.03
N ILE A 63 4.92 8.75 -8.56
CA ILE A 63 3.69 9.51 -8.38
C ILE A 63 3.45 9.88 -6.91
N SER A 64 3.20 11.16 -6.65
CA SER A 64 2.83 11.64 -5.32
C SER A 64 1.34 11.43 -5.04
N PHE A 65 1.02 10.72 -3.97
CA PHE A 65 -0.33 10.47 -3.51
C PHE A 65 -0.38 10.42 -1.98
N LEU A 66 -1.32 11.17 -1.38
CA LEU A 66 -1.51 11.24 0.08
C LEU A 66 -0.21 11.53 0.86
N GLY A 67 0.61 12.46 0.36
CA GLY A 67 1.88 12.85 0.99
C GLY A 67 3.03 11.85 0.80
N THR A 68 2.81 10.74 0.11
CA THR A 68 3.83 9.73 -0.19
C THR A 68 4.15 9.71 -1.68
N THR A 69 5.43 9.59 -2.05
CA THR A 69 5.82 9.33 -3.44
C THR A 69 5.91 7.82 -3.65
N PHE A 70 5.07 7.29 -4.54
CA PHE A 70 5.01 5.88 -4.90
C PHE A 70 5.89 5.61 -6.12
N ASP A 71 6.44 4.39 -6.20
CA ASP A 71 7.25 3.96 -7.34
C ASP A 71 6.44 4.00 -8.64
N SER A 72 5.17 3.62 -8.55
CA SER A 72 4.25 3.65 -9.69
C SER A 72 2.78 3.70 -9.27
N LEU A 73 1.94 4.17 -10.19
CA LEU A 73 0.52 3.90 -10.26
C LEU A 73 0.24 3.12 -11.54
N VAL A 74 -0.31 1.92 -11.42
CA VAL A 74 -0.81 1.13 -12.54
C VAL A 74 -2.33 1.19 -12.56
N ILE A 75 -2.92 1.48 -13.71
CA ILE A 75 -4.36 1.61 -13.90
C ILE A 75 -4.82 0.59 -14.93
N THR A 76 -5.81 -0.21 -14.57
CA THR A 76 -6.34 -1.29 -15.40
C THR A 76 -7.75 -0.96 -15.90
N PHE A 77 -7.98 -1.24 -17.18
CA PHE A 77 -9.28 -1.12 -17.82
C PHE A 77 -9.84 -2.48 -18.19
N LYS A 78 -11.14 -2.70 -17.97
CA LYS A 78 -11.88 -3.87 -18.47
C LYS A 78 -13.00 -3.35 -19.38
N GLU A 79 -13.12 -3.92 -20.57
CA GLU A 79 -14.11 -3.48 -21.58
C GLU A 79 -14.04 -1.96 -21.85
N GLY A 80 -12.82 -1.40 -21.82
CA GLY A 80 -12.57 0.03 -22.03
C GLY A 80 -12.92 0.94 -20.85
N LYS A 81 -13.37 0.41 -19.71
CA LYS A 81 -13.76 1.17 -18.51
C LYS A 81 -12.76 0.98 -17.37
N LEU A 82 -12.53 2.04 -16.61
CA LEU A 82 -11.68 2.03 -15.43
C LEU A 82 -12.26 1.11 -14.35
N VAL A 83 -11.50 0.08 -13.98
CA VAL A 83 -11.92 -0.88 -12.94
C VAL A 83 -10.97 -0.95 -11.75
N GLU A 84 -9.70 -0.61 -11.92
CA GLU A 84 -8.71 -0.73 -10.87
C GLU A 84 -7.57 0.28 -11.03
N GLY A 85 -7.02 0.74 -9.91
CA GLY A 85 -5.77 1.46 -9.85
C GLY A 85 -4.95 1.07 -8.63
N THR A 86 -3.68 0.73 -8.83
CA THR A 86 -2.77 0.30 -7.76
C THR A 86 -1.56 1.20 -7.71
N PHE A 87 -1.41 1.90 -6.57
CA PHE A 87 -0.19 2.60 -6.19
C PHE A 87 0.73 1.60 -5.51
N SER A 88 1.99 1.52 -5.93
CA SER A 88 2.98 0.58 -5.41
C SER A 88 4.22 1.30 -4.93
N LEU A 89 4.68 0.95 -3.74
CA LEU A 89 5.93 1.41 -3.14
C LEU A 89 6.68 0.18 -2.61
N SER A 90 7.97 0.11 -2.90
CA SER A 90 8.84 -0.95 -2.43
C SER A 90 10.23 -0.44 -2.12
N GLU A 91 10.85 -1.03 -1.10
CA GLU A 91 12.23 -0.72 -0.73
C GLU A 91 12.90 -1.97 -0.20
N THR A 92 14.15 -2.15 -0.59
CA THR A 92 15.03 -3.17 -0.01
C THR A 92 16.17 -2.48 0.73
N THR A 93 16.35 -2.82 2.00
CA THR A 93 17.60 -2.53 2.71
C THR A 93 18.34 -3.84 3.01
N SER A 94 19.62 -3.76 3.31
CA SER A 94 20.44 -4.94 3.53
C SER A 94 21.44 -4.78 4.66
N ALA A 95 21.76 -5.89 5.32
CA ALA A 95 22.82 -6.01 6.31
C ALA A 95 23.87 -7.02 5.84
N LEU A 96 25.13 -6.57 5.73
CA LEU A 96 26.28 -7.45 5.49
C LEU A 96 26.59 -8.25 6.75
N LEU A 97 26.79 -9.57 6.58
CA LEU A 97 27.06 -10.50 7.68
C LEU A 97 28.55 -10.52 8.06
N ASN A 98 29.44 -10.45 7.08
CA ASN A 98 30.88 -10.45 7.29
C ASN A 98 31.54 -9.28 6.54
N GLU A 99 31.70 -8.13 7.20
CA GLU A 99 32.73 -7.14 6.84
C GLU A 99 34.00 -7.49 7.61
N TYR A 100 34.77 -8.44 7.07
CA TYR A 100 36.09 -8.76 7.61
C TYR A 100 37.09 -7.63 7.28
N PRO A 101 38.02 -7.27 8.19
CA PRO A 101 38.37 -7.95 9.45
C PRO A 101 37.84 -7.27 10.74
N PHE A 102 36.87 -6.36 10.70
CA PHE A 102 36.62 -5.44 11.83
C PHE A 102 35.29 -5.57 12.58
N ARG A 103 34.31 -6.36 12.11
CA ARG A 103 33.01 -6.50 12.82
C ARG A 103 32.98 -7.68 13.78
N THR A 104 32.56 -7.42 15.02
CA THR A 104 32.19 -8.47 15.98
C THR A 104 30.83 -9.08 15.64
N GLN A 105 30.54 -10.26 16.18
CA GLN A 105 29.22 -10.89 16.07
C GLN A 105 28.11 -9.99 16.62
N GLU A 106 28.37 -9.29 17.73
CA GLU A 106 27.42 -8.34 18.32
C GLU A 106 27.12 -7.16 17.41
N GLN A 107 28.16 -6.56 16.79
CA GLN A 107 28.00 -5.46 15.83
C GLN A 107 27.21 -5.91 14.58
N THR A 108 27.42 -7.15 14.15
CA THR A 108 26.67 -7.75 13.04
C THR A 108 25.20 -7.90 13.40
N GLN A 109 24.89 -8.44 14.58
CA GLN A 109 23.50 -8.58 15.07
C GLN A 109 22.82 -7.22 15.26
N ALA A 110 23.53 -6.23 15.78
CA ALA A 110 23.03 -4.86 15.91
C ALA A 110 22.70 -4.26 14.54
N THR A 111 23.55 -4.48 13.54
CA THR A 111 23.29 -3.99 12.17
C THR A 111 22.04 -4.63 11.57
N ILE A 112 21.92 -5.96 11.68
CA ILE A 112 20.75 -6.72 11.21
C ILE A 112 19.47 -6.16 11.86
N LYS A 113 19.48 -6.03 13.19
CA LYS A 113 18.36 -5.51 13.97
C LYS A 113 17.99 -4.08 13.53
N ASN A 114 18.97 -3.19 13.41
CA ASN A 114 18.72 -1.80 13.00
C ASN A 114 18.11 -1.72 11.59
N LYS A 115 18.57 -2.56 10.66
CA LYS A 115 18.01 -2.62 9.30
C LYS A 115 16.59 -3.17 9.27
N GLN A 116 16.32 -4.20 10.06
CA GLN A 116 14.97 -4.73 10.23
C GLN A 116 14.03 -3.69 10.84
N GLU A 117 14.42 -3.06 11.96
CA GLU A 117 13.63 -2.04 12.66
C GLU A 117 13.37 -0.83 11.76
N TYR A 118 14.35 -0.41 10.95
CA TYR A 118 14.17 0.66 9.98
C TYR A 118 13.02 0.37 9.01
N ILE A 119 13.03 -0.78 8.33
CA ILE A 119 11.98 -1.14 7.38
C ILE A 119 10.64 -1.30 8.08
N VAL A 120 10.60 -1.98 9.24
CA VAL A 120 9.38 -2.18 10.02
C VAL A 120 8.75 -0.83 10.38
N ASN A 121 9.52 0.05 11.01
CA ASN A 121 9.01 1.34 11.45
C ASN A 121 8.52 2.19 10.28
N LYS A 122 9.27 2.24 9.18
CA LYS A 122 8.90 3.00 7.99
C LYS A 122 7.57 2.53 7.40
N TYR A 123 7.43 1.22 7.17
CA TYR A 123 6.24 0.67 6.52
C TYR A 123 5.02 0.59 7.44
N THR A 124 5.22 0.45 8.76
CA THR A 124 4.15 0.61 9.75
C THR A 124 3.66 2.06 9.80
N GLN A 125 4.57 3.04 9.81
CA GLN A 125 4.19 4.45 9.80
C GLN A 125 3.42 4.82 8.53
N LEU A 126 3.93 4.46 7.35
CA LEU A 126 3.25 4.71 6.07
C LEU A 126 1.85 4.11 6.04
N PHE A 127 1.69 2.86 6.48
CA PHE A 127 0.40 2.19 6.56
C PHE A 127 -0.58 2.98 7.46
N ASN A 128 -0.13 3.42 8.63
CA ASN A 128 -0.94 4.16 9.58
C ASN A 128 -1.31 5.56 9.06
N ASP A 129 -0.37 6.31 8.49
CA ASP A 129 -0.58 7.68 8.01
C ASP A 129 -1.60 7.70 6.84
N ILE A 130 -1.43 6.79 5.88
CA ILE A 130 -2.36 6.60 4.76
C ILE A 130 -3.71 6.08 5.28
N GLY A 131 -3.68 5.08 6.16
CA GLY A 131 -4.88 4.49 6.75
C GLY A 131 -5.73 5.51 7.51
N ASN A 132 -5.10 6.37 8.31
CA ASN A 132 -5.77 7.46 9.02
C ASN A 132 -6.43 8.46 8.08
N THR A 133 -5.76 8.77 6.96
CA THR A 133 -6.34 9.63 5.91
C THR A 133 -7.61 9.02 5.32
N PHE A 134 -7.64 7.70 5.09
CA PHE A 134 -8.85 7.02 4.66
C PHE A 134 -9.89 6.88 5.77
N VAL A 135 -9.51 6.72 7.04
CA VAL A 135 -10.46 6.69 8.16
C VAL A 135 -11.26 7.99 8.23
N ILE A 136 -10.58 9.13 8.09
CA ILE A 136 -11.23 10.45 8.08
C ILE A 136 -12.27 10.56 6.98
N LYS A 137 -11.98 10.00 5.79
CA LYS A 137 -12.84 10.14 4.61
C LYS A 137 -13.91 9.06 4.47
N TYR A 138 -13.61 7.81 4.80
CA TYR A 138 -14.42 6.63 4.49
C TYR A 138 -14.85 5.84 5.72
N GLY A 139 -14.49 6.28 6.92
CA GLY A 139 -14.81 5.59 8.17
C GLY A 139 -13.88 4.41 8.46
N LYS A 140 -14.29 3.51 9.36
CA LYS A 140 -13.42 2.43 9.85
C LYS A 140 -13.21 1.34 8.78
N PRO A 141 -11.97 0.88 8.54
CA PRO A 141 -11.72 -0.27 7.67
C PRO A 141 -12.07 -1.60 8.34
N GLN A 142 -12.13 -2.64 7.51
CA GLN A 142 -12.01 -4.03 7.90
C GLN A 142 -10.54 -4.46 7.86
N PHE A 143 -10.11 -5.31 8.80
CA PHE A 143 -8.75 -5.86 8.87
C PHE A 143 -8.78 -7.38 8.66
N PRO A 144 -8.70 -7.87 7.42
CA PRO A 144 -8.78 -9.30 7.14
C PRO A 144 -7.50 -10.07 7.53
N SER A 145 -6.36 -9.38 7.60
CA SER A 145 -5.06 -9.94 7.99
C SER A 145 -4.13 -8.82 8.45
N GLU A 146 -3.01 -9.21 9.09
CA GLU A 146 -1.95 -8.27 9.44
C GLU A 146 -1.45 -7.52 8.19
N GLY A 147 -1.16 -6.22 8.36
CA GLY A 147 -0.72 -5.36 7.27
C GLY A 147 -1.80 -5.07 6.21
N THR A 148 -3.05 -5.47 6.41
CA THR A 148 -4.12 -5.25 5.42
C THR A 148 -5.30 -4.49 6.02
N ALA A 149 -5.73 -3.41 5.36
CA ALA A 149 -6.95 -2.67 5.68
C ALA A 149 -7.81 -2.49 4.42
N ILE A 150 -9.12 -2.69 4.55
CA ILE A 150 -10.09 -2.56 3.44
C ILE A 150 -11.23 -1.63 3.83
N TRP A 151 -11.48 -0.62 3.01
CA TRP A 151 -12.72 0.15 3.00
C TRP A 151 -13.57 -0.33 1.83
N ARG A 152 -14.86 -0.52 2.04
CA ARG A 152 -15.80 -0.97 1.01
C ARG A 152 -17.10 -0.20 1.12
N ASP A 153 -17.53 0.45 0.05
CA ASP A 153 -18.79 1.19 0.04
C ASP A 153 -20.01 0.29 -0.26
N ASN A 154 -21.20 0.89 -0.30
CA ASN A 154 -22.46 0.18 -0.56
C ASN A 154 -22.58 -0.38 -1.99
N LYS A 155 -21.74 0.08 -2.93
CA LYS A 155 -21.65 -0.44 -4.30
C LYS A 155 -20.56 -1.50 -4.44
N LEU A 156 -20.01 -1.96 -3.31
CA LEU A 156 -18.90 -2.91 -3.20
C LEU A 156 -17.56 -2.41 -3.76
N ASN A 157 -17.48 -1.14 -4.18
CA ASN A 157 -16.21 -0.54 -4.54
C ASN A 157 -15.32 -0.48 -3.30
N SER A 158 -14.01 -0.62 -3.48
CA SER A 158 -13.11 -0.76 -2.37
C SER A 158 -11.81 0.02 -2.51
N ILE A 159 -11.24 0.35 -1.36
CA ILE A 159 -9.85 0.79 -1.21
C ILE A 159 -9.19 -0.24 -0.30
N LYS A 160 -8.10 -0.82 -0.75
CA LYS A 160 -7.31 -1.79 0.02
C LYS A 160 -5.90 -1.26 0.18
N ILE A 161 -5.43 -1.15 1.42
CA ILE A 161 -4.00 -0.99 1.71
C ILE A 161 -3.46 -2.36 2.08
N ASN A 162 -2.36 -2.77 1.45
CA ASN A 162 -1.55 -3.91 1.88
C ASN A 162 -0.14 -3.40 2.17
N SER A 163 0.40 -3.75 3.33
CA SER A 163 1.79 -3.56 3.69
C SER A 163 2.37 -4.90 4.09
N SER A 164 3.52 -5.25 3.54
CA SER A 164 4.23 -6.47 3.88
C SER A 164 5.71 -6.20 4.07
N ILE A 165 6.30 -6.96 4.98
CA ILE A 165 7.72 -6.91 5.29
C ILE A 165 8.25 -8.33 5.24
N GLU A 166 9.24 -8.55 4.40
CA GLU A 166 9.85 -9.86 4.18
C GLU A 166 11.35 -9.76 4.44
N SER A 167 11.95 -10.86 4.89
CA SER A 167 13.41 -10.99 4.99
C SER A 167 13.88 -12.15 4.14
N ARG A 168 15.00 -11.96 3.44
CA ARG A 168 15.61 -12.97 2.58
C ARG A 168 17.08 -13.10 2.88
N ASN A 169 17.54 -14.34 3.06
CA ASN A 169 18.96 -14.63 3.29
C ASN A 169 19.68 -14.80 1.95
N GLY A 170 20.75 -14.04 1.75
CA GLY A 170 21.77 -14.27 0.73
C GLY A 170 23.02 -14.92 1.34
N SER A 171 24.06 -15.11 0.53
CA SER A 171 25.28 -15.82 0.94
C SER A 171 26.07 -15.13 2.05
N ASN A 172 26.14 -13.80 2.04
CA ASN A 172 26.83 -12.99 3.07
C ASN A 172 26.04 -11.72 3.45
N ILE A 173 24.75 -11.69 3.10
CA ILE A 173 23.89 -10.52 3.19
C ILE A 173 22.50 -10.97 3.61
N ILE A 174 21.83 -10.23 4.48
CA ILE A 174 20.38 -10.36 4.71
C ILE A 174 19.71 -9.16 4.07
N TYR A 175 18.68 -9.42 3.27
CA TYR A 175 17.81 -8.42 2.67
C TYR A 175 16.54 -8.28 3.49
N PHE A 176 16.07 -7.05 3.67
CA PHE A 176 14.80 -6.71 4.28
C PHE A 176 14.00 -5.90 3.26
N ASP A 177 12.91 -6.48 2.79
CA ASP A 177 12.05 -5.89 1.79
C ASP A 177 10.80 -5.34 2.48
N GLY A 178 10.51 -4.07 2.29
CA GLY A 178 9.21 -3.48 2.60
C GLY A 178 8.43 -3.26 1.31
N LYS A 179 7.14 -3.55 1.35
CA LYS A 179 6.21 -3.29 0.24
C LYS A 179 4.93 -2.69 0.78
N LEU A 180 4.41 -1.69 0.09
CA LEU A 180 3.10 -1.09 0.36
C LEU A 180 2.36 -0.88 -0.95
N ALA A 181 1.10 -1.30 -0.98
CA ALA A 181 0.22 -1.09 -2.11
C ALA A 181 -1.11 -0.48 -1.65
N ILE A 182 -1.60 0.51 -2.39
CA ILE A 182 -2.97 1.02 -2.28
C ILE A 182 -3.70 0.65 -3.55
N THR A 183 -4.73 -0.18 -3.44
CA THR A 183 -5.58 -0.59 -4.57
C THR A 183 -6.97 0.02 -4.43
N TYR A 184 -7.37 0.79 -5.43
CA TYR A 184 -8.75 1.19 -5.68
C TYR A 184 -9.36 0.19 -6.65
N GLN A 185 -10.50 -0.41 -6.32
CA GLN A 185 -11.13 -1.43 -7.16
C GLN A 185 -12.65 -1.28 -7.20
N VAL A 186 -13.24 -1.49 -8.38
CA VAL A 186 -14.70 -1.61 -8.54
C VAL A 186 -15.20 -2.88 -7.88
N GLY A 187 -16.36 -2.79 -7.22
CA GLY A 187 -17.05 -3.95 -6.70
C GLY A 187 -17.51 -4.85 -7.85
N MET A 188 -17.04 -6.08 -7.89
CA MET A 188 -17.66 -7.09 -8.76
C MET A 188 -18.96 -7.53 -8.09
N SER A 189 -20.08 -7.49 -8.83
CA SER A 189 -21.28 -8.20 -8.41
C SER A 189 -20.90 -9.66 -8.22
N THR A 190 -21.28 -10.26 -7.09
CA THR A 190 -21.08 -11.69 -6.79
C THR A 190 -21.97 -12.61 -7.62
N ASP A 191 -22.55 -12.14 -8.74
CA ASP A 191 -23.47 -12.92 -9.59
C ASP A 191 -22.76 -13.92 -10.54
N GLU A 192 -21.44 -14.14 -10.39
CA GLU A 192 -20.69 -15.13 -11.19
C GLU A 192 -19.76 -16.02 -10.34
N PHE A 193 -20.31 -16.66 -9.29
CA PHE A 193 -19.71 -17.87 -8.69
C PHE A 193 -20.72 -19.01 -8.67
#